data_AF-K5WSU9-F1
#
_entry.id   AF-K5WSU9-F1
#
_cell.length_a   1.000
_cell.length_b   1.000
_cell.length_c   1.000
_cell.angle_alpha   90.00
_cell.angle_beta   90.00
_cell.angle_gamma   90.00
#
_symmetry.space_group_name_H-M   'P 1'
#
loop_
_entity.id
_entity.type
_entity.pdbx_description
1 polymer ?
#
loop_
_entity_poly.entity_id
_entity_poly.type
_entity_poly.pdbx_seq_one_letter_code
_entity_poly.pdbx_strand_id
1 'polypeptide(L)'
;TSTSYLKVIDVPMIPAEPKVWQSTQRSAFTNALSISPVGKELSVAIKHAVRFMRTSAHSDTCVAWVDICDSVAGTSARSYIGKTIVVGGRNCQIRGAAPRPGSALCTRCMRWGHHSSVCRSKGIRCPLCGLPHSEAAHHEYCAHSKRDPEARSCVNCSAAGKTKRNHSATDTSCPFWQNRFDRDWLRRQFPKK
;
A
#
# COMPACT_ATOMS: atom_id res chain seq x y z
N THR A 1 16.97 -9.53 11.14
CA THR A 1 16.02 -10.09 10.14
C THR A 1 15.83 -9.09 9.03
N SER A 2 16.08 -9.49 7.79
CA SER A 2 15.83 -8.67 6.60
C SER A 2 14.39 -8.86 6.11
N THR A 3 13.95 -8.05 5.15
CA THR A 3 12.65 -8.22 4.48
C THR A 3 12.89 -8.50 3.01
N SER A 4 12.39 -9.63 2.55
CA SER A 4 12.39 -10.01 1.14
C SER A 4 10.98 -9.90 0.58
N TYR A 5 10.89 -9.64 -0.72
CA TYR A 5 9.64 -9.39 -1.42
C TYR A 5 9.36 -10.51 -2.41
N LEU A 6 8.18 -11.11 -2.29
CA LEU A 6 7.67 -12.12 -3.20
C LEU A 6 6.37 -11.66 -3.84
N LYS A 7 6.03 -12.27 -4.96
CA LYS A 7 4.71 -12.16 -5.59
C LYS A 7 4.20 -13.53 -5.98
N VAL A 8 2.92 -13.78 -5.73
CA VAL A 8 2.20 -14.93 -6.27
C VAL A 8 1.38 -14.43 -7.45
N ILE A 9 1.62 -15.01 -8.62
CA ILE A 9 0.95 -14.64 -9.86
C ILE A 9 -0.26 -15.56 -10.13
N ASP A 10 -1.18 -15.07 -10.96
CA ASP A 10 -2.36 -15.80 -11.44
C ASP A 10 -3.32 -16.26 -10.33
N VAL A 11 -3.34 -15.52 -9.21
CA VAL A 11 -4.23 -15.80 -8.08
C VAL A 11 -5.67 -15.51 -8.51
N PRO A 12 -6.61 -16.47 -8.42
CA PRO A 12 -8.00 -16.25 -8.79
C PRO A 12 -8.62 -15.12 -7.96
N MET A 13 -9.34 -14.23 -8.62
CA MET A 13 -10.13 -13.21 -7.95
C MET A 13 -11.39 -13.79 -7.35
N ILE A 14 -11.70 -13.36 -6.14
CA ILE A 14 -12.98 -13.67 -5.49
C ILE A 14 -13.97 -12.57 -5.81
N PRO A 15 -15.14 -12.89 -6.37
CA PRO A 15 -16.20 -11.92 -6.57
C PRO A 15 -16.63 -11.35 -5.22
N ALA A 16 -16.47 -10.03 -5.04
CA ALA A 16 -16.92 -9.32 -3.86
C ALA A 16 -17.06 -7.82 -4.19
N GLU A 17 -17.85 -7.10 -3.39
CA GLU A 17 -17.97 -5.66 -3.55
C GLU A 17 -16.61 -4.97 -3.37
N PRO A 18 -16.33 -3.87 -4.11
CA PRO A 18 -15.03 -3.21 -4.08
C PRO A 18 -14.53 -2.82 -2.68
N LYS A 19 -15.45 -2.49 -1.76
CA LYS A 19 -15.13 -2.06 -0.39
C LYS A 19 -14.60 -3.20 0.49
N VAL A 20 -15.07 -4.43 0.26
CA VAL A 20 -14.72 -5.61 1.07
C VAL A 20 -13.83 -6.59 0.31
N TRP A 21 -13.61 -6.36 -0.99
CA TRP A 21 -12.85 -7.26 -1.86
C TRP A 21 -11.47 -7.61 -1.29
N GLN A 22 -10.70 -6.64 -0.79
CA GLN A 22 -9.38 -6.93 -0.22
C GLN A 22 -9.44 -7.83 1.02
N SER A 23 -10.42 -7.66 1.92
CA SER A 23 -10.54 -8.51 3.11
C SER A 23 -11.01 -9.92 2.73
N THR A 24 -11.98 -10.03 1.83
CA THR A 24 -12.47 -11.32 1.33
C THR A 24 -11.37 -12.10 0.61
N GLN A 25 -10.64 -11.43 -0.28
CA GLN A 25 -9.51 -12.01 -1.01
C GLN A 25 -8.41 -12.49 -0.06
N ARG A 26 -8.11 -11.69 0.98
CA ARG A 26 -7.10 -12.05 1.98
C ARG A 26 -7.50 -13.28 2.79
N SER A 27 -8.75 -13.34 3.24
CA SER A 27 -9.27 -14.48 4.01
C SER A 27 -9.10 -15.79 3.22
N ALA A 28 -9.55 -15.79 1.97
CA ALA A 28 -9.45 -16.98 1.13
C ALA A 28 -8.01 -17.34 0.74
N PHE A 29 -7.14 -16.35 0.52
CA PHE A 29 -5.74 -16.61 0.27
C PHE A 29 -5.05 -17.23 1.49
N THR A 30 -5.35 -16.74 2.70
CA THR A 30 -4.84 -17.34 3.95
C THR A 30 -5.34 -18.78 4.11
N ASN A 31 -6.60 -19.05 3.80
CA ASN A 31 -7.13 -20.41 3.80
C ASN A 31 -6.45 -21.31 2.75
N ALA A 32 -6.12 -20.77 1.59
CA ALA A 32 -5.38 -21.52 0.57
C ALA A 32 -3.94 -21.85 1.01
N LEU A 33 -3.27 -20.91 1.69
CA LEU A 33 -1.95 -21.14 2.26
C LEU A 33 -1.96 -22.26 3.30
N SER A 34 -3.00 -22.38 4.12
CA SER A 34 -3.06 -23.43 5.15
C SER A 34 -3.24 -24.85 4.59
N ILE A 35 -3.56 -25.01 3.30
CA ILE A 35 -3.76 -26.31 2.65
C ILE A 35 -2.44 -26.87 2.10
N SER A 36 -1.61 -26.02 1.48
CA SER A 36 -0.35 -26.44 0.86
C SER A 36 0.80 -26.52 1.88
N PRO A 37 1.70 -27.53 1.84
CA PRO A 37 2.90 -27.55 2.68
C PRO A 37 3.76 -26.29 2.51
N VAL A 38 4.01 -25.90 1.25
CA VAL A 38 4.72 -24.66 0.90
C VAL A 38 3.95 -23.44 1.40
N GLY A 39 2.61 -23.48 1.31
CA GLY A 39 1.74 -22.42 1.79
C GLY A 39 1.81 -22.22 3.30
N LYS A 40 1.87 -23.30 4.08
CA LYS A 40 2.01 -23.26 5.55
C LYS A 40 3.35 -22.68 5.97
N GLU A 41 4.44 -23.09 5.32
CA GLU A 41 5.75 -22.49 5.57
C GLU A 41 5.77 -21.00 5.20
N LEU A 42 5.18 -20.66 4.05
CA LEU A 42 5.10 -19.28 3.60
C LEU A 42 4.29 -18.43 4.60
N SER A 43 3.14 -18.91 5.09
CA SER A 43 2.26 -18.15 5.98
C SER A 43 2.94 -17.74 7.29
N VAL A 44 3.79 -18.60 7.84
CA VAL A 44 4.61 -18.30 9.03
C VAL A 44 5.65 -17.22 8.74
N ALA A 45 6.21 -17.20 7.53
CA ALA A 45 7.19 -16.21 7.13
C ALA A 45 6.59 -14.83 6.78
N ILE A 46 5.28 -14.73 6.54
CA ILE A 46 4.61 -13.48 6.16
C ILE A 46 4.73 -12.44 7.28
N LYS A 47 5.39 -11.32 6.98
CA LYS A 47 5.61 -10.21 7.91
C LYS A 47 4.42 -9.24 8.00
N HIS A 48 3.74 -9.04 6.88
CA HIS A 48 2.69 -8.04 6.74
C HIS A 48 1.49 -8.61 5.98
N ALA A 49 0.31 -8.04 6.20
CA ALA A 49 -0.89 -8.45 5.49
C ALA A 49 -0.67 -8.48 3.97
N VAL A 50 -1.01 -9.61 3.34
CA VAL A 50 -0.87 -9.82 1.89
C VAL A 50 -1.69 -8.77 1.13
N ARG A 51 -1.11 -8.27 0.05
CA ARG A 51 -1.69 -7.20 -0.77
C ARG A 51 -2.04 -7.72 -2.15
N PHE A 52 -3.25 -7.45 -2.61
CA PHE A 52 -3.73 -7.94 -3.90
C PHE A 52 -3.86 -6.79 -4.89
N MET A 53 -3.44 -7.04 -6.13
CA MET A 53 -3.56 -6.11 -7.24
C MET A 53 -4.12 -6.86 -8.44
N ARG A 54 -5.26 -6.41 -8.97
CA ARG A 54 -5.84 -6.98 -10.19
C ARG A 54 -4.85 -6.84 -11.35
N THR A 55 -4.73 -7.86 -12.18
CA THR A 55 -3.83 -7.84 -13.35
C THR A 55 -4.33 -6.84 -14.39
N SER A 56 -5.65 -6.73 -14.56
CA SER A 56 -6.32 -5.70 -15.36
C SER A 56 -7.75 -5.47 -14.88
N ALA A 57 -8.43 -4.44 -15.41
CA ALA A 57 -9.84 -4.14 -15.08
C ALA A 57 -10.82 -5.26 -15.48
N HIS A 58 -10.45 -6.11 -16.44
CA HIS A 58 -11.27 -7.21 -16.96
C HIS A 58 -10.70 -8.60 -16.64
N SER A 59 -9.59 -8.69 -15.91
CA SER A 59 -9.01 -9.96 -15.52
C SER A 59 -9.78 -10.61 -14.37
N ASP A 60 -9.87 -11.94 -14.41
CA ASP A 60 -10.31 -12.84 -13.35
C ASP A 60 -9.15 -13.23 -12.40
N THR A 61 -7.94 -12.71 -12.61
CA THR A 61 -6.77 -12.96 -11.78
C THR A 61 -6.18 -11.69 -11.18
N CYS A 62 -5.42 -11.89 -10.12
CA CYS A 62 -4.67 -10.85 -9.43
C CYS A 62 -3.28 -11.35 -9.03
N VAL A 63 -2.42 -10.40 -8.68
CA VAL A 63 -1.11 -10.66 -8.10
C VAL A 63 -1.19 -10.42 -6.60
N ALA A 64 -0.78 -11.42 -5.81
CA ALA A 64 -0.62 -11.31 -4.37
C ALA A 64 0.83 -10.95 -4.03
N TRP A 65 1.05 -9.78 -3.45
CA TRP A 65 2.36 -9.32 -2.99
C TRP A 65 2.55 -9.72 -1.54
N VAL A 66 3.65 -10.41 -1.27
CA VAL A 66 3.95 -11.02 0.02
C VAL A 66 5.30 -10.50 0.50
N ASP A 67 5.31 -9.88 1.68
CA ASP A 67 6.55 -9.51 2.37
C ASP A 67 6.85 -10.59 3.39
N ILE A 68 8.06 -11.13 3.36
CA ILE A 68 8.49 -12.16 4.29
C ILE A 68 9.63 -11.70 5.18
N CYS A 69 9.65 -12.20 6.41
CA CYS A 69 10.83 -12.19 7.25
C CYS A 69 11.88 -13.10 6.63
N ASP A 70 13.07 -12.57 6.37
CA ASP A 70 14.17 -13.30 5.75
C ASP A 70 15.47 -13.15 6.55
N SER A 71 16.39 -14.08 6.30
CA SER A 71 17.81 -13.95 6.62
C SER A 71 18.45 -12.80 5.83
N VAL A 72 19.57 -12.28 6.32
CA VAL A 72 20.32 -11.19 5.64
C VAL A 72 20.79 -11.62 4.23
N ALA A 73 20.96 -12.93 3.99
CA ALA A 73 21.37 -13.49 2.71
C ALA A 73 20.22 -13.77 1.72
N GLY A 74 18.96 -13.56 2.11
CA GLY A 74 17.81 -13.83 1.24
C GLY A 74 17.49 -15.32 1.04
N THR A 75 18.03 -16.19 1.90
CA THR A 75 17.94 -17.65 1.75
C THR A 75 16.50 -18.15 1.84
N SER A 76 15.67 -17.53 2.69
CA SER A 76 14.27 -17.93 2.83
C SER A 76 13.46 -17.54 1.60
N ALA A 77 13.65 -16.36 1.01
CA ALA A 77 12.96 -16.00 -0.24
C ALA A 77 13.29 -16.96 -1.38
N ARG A 78 14.57 -17.33 -1.54
CA ARG A 78 15.01 -18.26 -2.59
C ARG A 78 14.36 -19.63 -2.47
N SER A 79 14.05 -20.10 -1.26
CA SER A 79 13.40 -21.40 -1.06
C SER A 79 11.94 -21.43 -1.54
N TYR A 80 11.29 -20.28 -1.71
CA TYR A 80 9.93 -20.18 -2.23
C TYR A 80 9.86 -19.89 -3.73
N ILE A 81 10.86 -19.22 -4.31
CA ILE A 81 10.85 -18.83 -5.73
C ILE A 81 10.77 -20.07 -6.62
N GLY A 82 9.83 -20.06 -7.57
CA GLY A 82 9.61 -21.17 -8.50
C GLY A 82 8.64 -22.23 -7.98
N LYS A 83 8.37 -22.28 -6.67
CA LYS A 83 7.34 -23.17 -6.12
C LYS A 83 5.93 -22.68 -6.44
N THR A 84 4.97 -23.58 -6.36
CA THR A 84 3.54 -23.31 -6.60
C THR A 84 2.72 -23.54 -5.34
N ILE A 85 1.68 -22.74 -5.18
CA ILE A 85 0.62 -22.96 -4.19
C ILE A 85 -0.71 -23.08 -4.92
N VAL A 86 -1.65 -23.85 -4.37
CA VAL A 86 -2.98 -23.99 -4.96
C VAL A 86 -3.90 -22.97 -4.30
N VAL A 87 -4.47 -22.06 -5.08
CA VAL A 87 -5.47 -21.09 -4.62
C VAL A 87 -6.71 -21.24 -5.47
N GLY A 88 -7.87 -21.51 -4.85
CA GLY A 88 -9.13 -21.68 -5.57
C GLY A 88 -9.08 -22.77 -6.66
N GLY A 89 -8.31 -23.85 -6.42
CA GLY A 89 -8.12 -24.94 -7.39
C GLY A 89 -7.13 -24.63 -8.53
N ARG A 90 -6.52 -23.44 -8.58
CA ARG A 90 -5.50 -23.08 -9.58
C ARG A 90 -4.09 -23.10 -9.00
N ASN A 91 -3.14 -23.64 -9.76
CA ASN A 91 -1.71 -23.56 -9.44
C ASN A 91 -1.20 -22.14 -9.66
N CYS A 92 -0.80 -21.48 -8.58
CA CYS A 92 -0.29 -20.11 -8.58
C CYS A 92 1.21 -20.13 -8.27
N GLN A 93 2.03 -19.52 -9.13
CA GLN A 93 3.48 -19.57 -9.00
C GLN A 93 4.00 -18.43 -8.10
N ILE A 94 4.93 -18.77 -7.21
CA ILE A 94 5.67 -17.79 -6.40
C ILE A 94 6.88 -17.31 -7.18
N ARG A 95 7.05 -16.00 -7.29
CA ARG A 95 8.18 -15.34 -7.94
C ARG A 95 8.83 -14.32 -7.03
N GLY A 96 10.11 -14.06 -7.27
CA GLY A 96 10.81 -12.94 -6.67
C GLY A 96 10.18 -11.62 -7.09
N ALA A 97 10.16 -10.66 -6.18
CA ALA A 97 9.71 -9.30 -6.43
C ALA A 97 10.79 -8.30 -6.01
N ALA A 98 10.90 -7.21 -6.76
CA ALA A 98 11.57 -6.02 -6.26
C ALA A 98 10.73 -5.39 -5.15
N PRO A 99 11.34 -4.62 -4.21
CA PRO A 99 10.59 -3.81 -3.28
C PRO A 99 9.59 -2.94 -4.06
N ARG A 100 8.29 -3.15 -3.83
CA ARG A 100 7.24 -2.28 -4.37
C ARG A 100 6.71 -1.42 -3.23
N PRO A 101 7.28 -0.24 -2.97
CA PRO A 101 6.85 0.64 -1.88
C PRO A 101 5.44 1.25 -2.07
N GLY A 102 4.63 0.75 -3.02
CA GLY A 102 3.42 1.41 -3.48
C GLY A 102 3.74 2.65 -4.29
N SER A 103 2.71 3.45 -4.56
CA SER A 103 2.93 4.80 -5.07
C SER A 103 3.60 5.61 -3.97
N ALA A 104 4.66 6.34 -4.31
CA ALA A 104 5.37 7.13 -3.32
C ALA A 104 4.46 8.22 -2.72
N LEU A 105 4.52 8.36 -1.39
CA LEU A 105 4.16 9.59 -0.71
C LEU A 105 5.32 10.56 -0.90
N CYS A 106 5.09 11.65 -1.63
CA CYS A 106 6.13 12.65 -1.87
C CYS A 106 6.50 13.34 -0.56
N THR A 107 7.74 13.22 -0.11
CA THR A 107 8.24 13.85 1.13
C THR A 107 8.33 15.38 1.06
N ARG A 108 8.17 15.98 -0.13
CA ARG A 108 8.15 17.44 -0.30
C ARG A 108 6.74 18.00 -0.19
N CYS A 109 5.79 17.48 -0.95
CA CYS A 109 4.43 18.03 -0.98
C CYS A 109 3.39 17.23 -0.17
N MET A 110 3.81 16.10 0.41
CA MET A 110 2.97 15.15 1.14
C MET A 110 1.80 14.59 0.34
N ARG A 111 1.89 14.61 -1.00
CA ARG A 111 0.90 13.99 -1.90
C ARG A 111 1.33 12.60 -2.35
N TRP A 112 0.36 11.69 -2.40
CA TRP A 112 0.55 10.37 -2.97
C TRP A 112 0.63 10.43 -4.51
N GLY A 113 1.35 9.47 -5.10
CA GLY A 113 1.34 9.24 -6.55
C GLY A 113 2.63 9.64 -7.29
N HIS A 114 3.60 10.26 -6.61
CA HIS A 114 4.88 10.63 -7.21
C HIS A 114 6.01 10.71 -6.18
N HIS A 115 7.24 10.54 -6.64
CA HIS A 115 8.45 10.69 -5.82
C HIS A 115 8.87 12.16 -5.69
N SER A 116 9.63 12.49 -4.65
CA SER A 116 10.13 13.86 -4.41
C SER A 116 10.98 14.40 -5.56
N SER A 117 11.75 13.54 -6.24
CA SER A 117 12.61 13.90 -7.38
C SER A 117 11.87 14.47 -8.59
N VAL A 118 10.58 14.16 -8.74
CA VAL A 118 9.73 14.68 -9.83
C VAL A 118 8.68 15.68 -9.34
N CYS A 119 8.78 16.09 -8.08
CA CYS A 119 7.81 16.99 -7.46
C CYS A 119 8.01 18.43 -7.94
N ARG A 120 6.93 19.07 -8.39
CA ARG A 120 6.93 20.49 -8.81
C ARG A 120 6.58 21.46 -7.67
N SER A 121 6.46 20.99 -6.43
CA SER A 121 6.14 21.87 -5.29
C SER A 121 7.32 22.81 -5.00
N LYS A 122 7.04 24.11 -4.89
CA LYS A 122 8.08 25.12 -4.61
C LYS A 122 8.73 24.96 -3.23
N GLY A 123 8.01 24.43 -2.25
CA GLY A 123 8.53 24.19 -0.89
C GLY A 123 8.01 22.89 -0.29
N ILE A 124 8.50 22.60 0.92
CA ILE A 124 7.98 21.50 1.75
C ILE A 124 6.56 21.81 2.26
N ARG A 125 5.81 20.76 2.57
CA ARG A 125 4.49 20.87 3.20
C ARG A 125 4.45 20.02 4.45
N CYS A 126 3.74 20.52 5.46
CA CYS A 126 3.57 19.85 6.72
C CYS A 126 2.67 18.61 6.52
N PRO A 127 3.07 17.41 6.96
CA PRO A 127 2.24 16.21 6.83
C PRO A 127 0.94 16.30 7.66
N LEU A 128 0.95 17.08 8.74
CA LEU A 128 -0.17 17.19 9.67
C LEU A 128 -1.31 18.07 9.14
N CYS A 129 -0.98 19.15 8.41
CA CYS A 129 -1.97 20.15 7.98
C CYS A 129 -1.86 20.58 6.50
N GLY A 130 -0.85 20.13 5.78
CA GLY A 130 -0.64 20.42 4.36
C GLY A 130 -0.17 21.85 4.03
N LEU A 131 0.05 22.70 5.03
CA LEU A 131 0.54 24.08 4.91
C LEU A 131 2.07 24.15 4.68
N PRO A 132 2.61 25.28 4.19
CA PRO A 132 4.00 25.40 3.72
C PRO A 132 5.02 25.56 4.86
N HIS A 133 5.12 24.56 5.72
CA HIS A 133 6.10 24.48 6.82
C HIS A 133 6.49 23.01 7.09
N SER A 134 7.54 22.79 7.88
CA SER A 134 7.95 21.44 8.29
C SER A 134 7.04 20.89 9.39
N GLU A 135 7.11 19.59 9.67
CA GLU A 135 6.45 19.02 10.84
C GLU A 135 7.02 19.58 12.15
N ALA A 136 8.34 19.75 12.24
CA ALA A 136 9.00 20.30 13.43
C ALA A 136 8.56 21.74 13.75
N ALA A 137 8.35 22.55 12.71
CA ALA A 137 7.91 23.94 12.87
C ALA A 137 6.38 24.07 12.97
N HIS A 138 5.65 22.96 13.15
CA HIS A 138 4.19 22.98 13.10
C HIS A 138 3.57 23.86 14.17
N HIS A 139 4.04 23.77 15.41
CA HIS A 139 3.48 24.53 16.52
C HIS A 139 3.62 26.06 16.31
N GLU A 140 4.72 26.49 15.68
CA GLU A 140 5.05 27.91 15.50
C GLU A 140 4.37 28.52 14.24
N TYR A 141 4.33 27.78 13.13
CA TYR A 141 3.90 28.33 11.83
C TYR A 141 2.51 27.90 11.36
N CYS A 142 1.86 26.95 12.05
CA CYS A 142 0.53 26.51 11.62
C CYS A 142 -0.52 27.61 11.85
N ALA A 143 -1.27 27.98 10.81
CA ALA A 143 -2.40 28.90 10.98
C ALA A 143 -3.44 28.36 11.97
N HIS A 144 -3.55 27.03 12.09
CA HIS A 144 -4.38 26.39 13.10
C HIS A 144 -3.75 26.40 14.50
N SER A 145 -2.42 26.42 14.67
CA SER A 145 -1.81 26.40 16.02
C SER A 145 -2.14 27.64 16.85
N LYS A 146 -2.54 28.75 16.22
CA LYS A 146 -3.11 29.92 16.94
C LYS A 146 -4.50 29.66 17.56
N ARG A 147 -5.17 28.54 17.25
CA ARG A 147 -6.50 28.17 17.79
C ARG A 147 -6.57 26.73 18.33
N ASP A 148 -5.87 25.78 17.71
CA ASP A 148 -5.78 24.36 18.06
C ASP A 148 -4.52 23.71 17.42
N PRO A 149 -3.47 23.40 18.20
CA PRO A 149 -2.27 22.71 17.72
C PRO A 149 -2.48 21.28 17.25
N GLU A 150 -3.59 20.63 17.65
CA GLU A 150 -3.90 19.26 17.26
C GLU A 150 -4.75 19.17 15.99
N ALA A 151 -5.20 20.31 15.47
CA ALA A 151 -5.98 20.37 14.24
C ALA A 151 -5.19 19.80 13.05
N ARG A 152 -5.62 18.63 12.59
CA ARG A 152 -5.07 17.97 11.40
C ARG A 152 -5.88 18.32 10.15
N SER A 153 -5.19 18.40 9.03
CA SER A 153 -5.79 18.59 7.71
C SER A 153 -5.01 17.85 6.63
N CYS A 154 -5.57 16.77 6.12
CA CYS A 154 -4.91 15.91 5.16
C CYS A 154 -4.83 16.63 3.80
N VAL A 155 -3.60 16.83 3.30
CA VAL A 155 -3.35 17.50 2.01
C VAL A 155 -3.95 16.72 0.83
N ASN A 156 -4.02 15.39 0.92
CA ASN A 156 -4.54 14.53 -0.15
C ASN A 156 -6.06 14.60 -0.20
N CYS A 157 -6.72 14.41 0.93
CA CYS A 157 -8.17 14.51 1.06
C CYS A 157 -8.67 15.91 0.70
N SER A 158 -7.94 16.95 1.12
CA SER A 158 -8.23 18.33 0.73
C SER A 158 -8.10 18.56 -0.77
N ALA A 159 -7.01 18.10 -1.39
CA ALA A 159 -6.78 18.27 -2.82
C ALA A 159 -7.80 17.48 -3.68
N ALA A 160 -8.31 16.36 -3.18
CA ALA A 160 -9.33 15.55 -3.84
C ALA A 160 -10.77 15.93 -3.45
N GLY A 161 -10.98 17.06 -2.78
CA GLY A 161 -12.32 17.55 -2.42
C GLY A 161 -13.11 16.66 -1.46
N LYS A 162 -12.44 15.86 -0.62
CA LYS A 162 -13.11 14.99 0.37
C LYS A 162 -13.59 15.82 1.57
N THR A 163 -14.76 15.47 2.10
CA THR A 163 -15.35 16.09 3.29
C THR A 163 -14.62 15.71 4.58
N LYS A 164 -14.26 14.42 4.74
CA LYS A 164 -13.49 13.91 5.87
C LYS A 164 -11.99 14.08 5.63
N ARG A 165 -11.40 15.10 6.25
CA ARG A 165 -10.00 15.50 6.06
C ARG A 165 -9.26 15.86 7.35
N ASN A 166 -9.89 15.68 8.51
CA ASN A 166 -9.37 15.99 9.85
C ASN A 166 -8.36 14.94 10.37
N HIS A 167 -7.38 14.58 9.55
CA HIS A 167 -6.33 13.61 9.87
C HIS A 167 -5.03 13.97 9.13
N SER A 168 -3.91 13.35 9.50
CA SER A 168 -2.60 13.55 8.84
C SER A 168 -2.55 12.88 7.46
N ALA A 169 -1.74 13.40 6.54
CA ALA A 169 -1.47 12.75 5.26
C ALA A 169 -0.77 11.37 5.40
N THR A 170 -0.12 11.13 6.54
CA THR A 170 0.58 9.89 6.89
C THR A 170 -0.28 8.92 7.71
N ASP A 171 -1.51 9.31 8.06
CA ASP A 171 -2.41 8.49 8.87
C ASP A 171 -2.80 7.21 8.12
N THR A 172 -2.76 6.07 8.81
CA THR A 172 -3.11 4.77 8.22
C THR A 172 -4.60 4.65 7.90
N SER A 173 -5.45 5.40 8.59
CA SER A 173 -6.89 5.52 8.30
C SER A 173 -7.19 6.33 7.03
N CYS A 174 -6.22 7.09 6.51
CA CYS A 174 -6.40 7.91 5.32
C CYS A 174 -6.75 7.03 4.10
N PRO A 175 -7.79 7.38 3.31
CA PRO A 175 -8.13 6.64 2.10
C PRO A 175 -6.96 6.51 1.12
N PHE A 176 -6.08 7.51 1.07
CA PHE A 176 -4.89 7.47 0.22
C PHE A 176 -3.83 6.51 0.75
N TRP A 177 -3.68 6.38 2.07
CA TRP A 177 -2.82 5.36 2.67
C TRP A 177 -3.35 3.96 2.38
N GLN A 178 -4.67 3.75 2.53
CA GLN A 178 -5.32 2.47 2.26
C GLN A 178 -5.19 2.05 0.79
N ASN A 179 -5.27 3.02 -0.12
CA ASN A 179 -5.13 2.80 -1.56
C ASN A 179 -3.73 3.11 -2.09
N ARG A 180 -2.69 3.19 -1.24
CA ARG A 180 -1.34 3.59 -1.68
C ARG A 180 -0.73 2.68 -2.75
N PHE A 181 -1.19 1.44 -2.83
CA PHE A 181 -0.75 0.47 -3.85
C PHE A 181 -1.61 0.49 -5.13
N ASP A 182 -2.78 1.13 -5.11
CA ASP A 182 -3.64 1.28 -6.28
C ASP A 182 -3.32 2.59 -7.02
N ARG A 183 -2.40 2.48 -7.98
CA ARG A 183 -1.92 3.63 -8.77
C ARG A 183 -3.04 4.26 -9.61
N ASP A 184 -4.00 3.48 -10.07
CA ASP A 184 -5.10 3.98 -10.91
C ASP A 184 -6.18 4.66 -10.06
N TRP A 185 -6.45 4.16 -8.85
CA TRP A 185 -7.23 4.88 -7.86
C TRP A 185 -6.61 6.23 -7.51
N LEU A 186 -5.29 6.27 -7.26
CA LEU A 186 -4.57 7.51 -6.93
C LEU A 186 -4.59 8.52 -8.08
N ARG A 187 -4.38 8.07 -9.33
CA ARG A 187 -4.49 8.94 -10.51
C ARG A 187 -5.88 9.56 -10.65
N ARG A 188 -6.94 8.79 -10.39
CA ARG A 188 -8.33 9.28 -10.43
C ARG A 188 -8.64 10.34 -9.37
N GLN A 189 -7.93 10.37 -8.24
CA GLN A 189 -8.16 11.38 -7.20
C GLN A 189 -7.56 12.76 -7.55
N PHE A 190 -6.59 12.80 -8.47
CA PHE A 190 -5.90 14.03 -8.87
C PHE A 190 -6.04 14.24 -10.38
N PRO A 191 -7.25 14.57 -10.89
CA PRO A 191 -7.43 14.85 -12.30
C PRO A 191 -6.47 15.96 -12.74
N LYS A 192 -5.86 15.79 -13.91
CA LYS A 192 -5.05 16.85 -14.52
C LYS A 192 -6.01 18.02 -14.79
N LYS A 193 -5.66 19.18 -14.25
CA LYS A 193 -6.26 20.45 -14.68
C LYS A 193 -5.85 20.74 -16.11
#